data_AF-A0A383EWM1-F1
#
_entry.id   AF-A0A383EWM1-F1
#
_cell.length_a   1.000
_cell.length_b   1.000
_cell.length_c   1.000
_cell.angle_alpha   90.00
_cell.angle_beta   90.00
_cell.angle_gamma   90.00
#
_symmetry.space_group_name_H-M   'P 1'
#
loop_
_entity.id
_entity.type
_entity.pdbx_description
1 polymer ?
#
loop_
_entity_poly.entity_id
_entity_poly.type
_entity_poly.pdbx_seq_one_letter_code
_entity_poly.pdbx_strand_id
1 'polypeptide(L)'
;VIKRVLPEDKDKRAEIEREINMALITNSAQIEEAASKVILAEAKSEHKITATWRPILMLTITAIVGWNFLLAPLTELGVEIFMGHRIPLTIPLPDQLWNLLMIGVGGYVVGRSGEKIADKMKK
;
A
#
# COMPACT_ATOMS: atom_id res chain seq x y z
N VAL A 1 4.66 -1.79 -30.40
CA VAL A 1 6.05 -2.29 -30.51
C VAL A 1 6.09 -3.81 -30.61
N ILE A 2 5.43 -4.54 -29.70
CA ILE A 2 5.40 -6.02 -29.64
C ILE A 2 4.91 -6.70 -30.95
N LYS A 3 3.83 -6.21 -31.55
CA LYS A 3 3.30 -6.75 -32.83
C LYS A 3 4.22 -6.57 -34.05
N ARG A 4 5.27 -5.73 -33.95
CA ARG A 4 6.15 -5.37 -35.08
C ARG A 4 7.40 -6.25 -35.17
N VAL A 5 7.71 -7.02 -34.12
CA VAL A 5 8.94 -7.82 -33.98
C VAL A 5 8.65 -9.33 -33.93
N LEU A 6 7.38 -9.70 -33.70
CA LEU A 6 6.96 -11.09 -33.60
C LEU A 6 6.82 -11.77 -34.98
N PRO A 7 7.39 -12.96 -35.21
CA PRO A 7 7.32 -13.70 -36.48
C PRO A 7 5.89 -14.13 -36.84
N GLU A 8 5.58 -14.36 -38.12
CA GLU A 8 4.21 -14.68 -38.57
C GLU A 8 3.70 -16.07 -38.12
N ASP A 9 4.55 -16.97 -37.65
CA ASP A 9 4.16 -18.28 -37.09
C ASP A 9 3.39 -18.12 -35.77
N LYS A 10 2.13 -18.58 -35.71
CA LYS A 10 1.28 -18.49 -34.50
C LYS A 10 1.90 -19.17 -33.27
N ASP A 11 2.55 -20.32 -33.46
CA ASP A 11 3.11 -21.12 -32.36
C ASP A 11 4.36 -20.45 -31.76
N LYS A 12 5.24 -19.91 -32.61
CA LYS A 12 6.43 -19.16 -32.17
C LYS A 12 6.06 -17.85 -31.48
N ARG A 13 4.95 -17.21 -31.87
CA ARG A 13 4.43 -16.03 -31.17
C ARG A 13 3.95 -16.34 -29.76
N ALA A 14 3.20 -17.43 -29.59
CA ALA A 14 2.71 -17.85 -28.28
C ALA A 14 3.85 -18.23 -27.32
N GLU A 15 4.93 -18.83 -27.85
CA GLU A 15 6.13 -19.16 -27.07
C GLU A 15 6.89 -17.91 -26.63
N ILE A 16 7.16 -16.97 -27.55
CA ILE A 16 7.83 -15.69 -27.23
C ILE A 16 6.99 -14.83 -26.28
N GLU A 17 5.66 -14.78 -26.46
CA GLU A 17 4.77 -14.08 -25.52
C GLU A 17 4.82 -14.71 -24.13
N ARG A 18 4.87 -16.05 -24.02
CA ARG A 18 5.07 -16.74 -22.75
C ARG A 18 6.40 -16.40 -22.12
N GLU A 19 7.49 -16.43 -22.90
CA GLU A 19 8.83 -16.12 -22.40
C GLU A 19 8.93 -14.67 -21.91
N ILE A 20 8.37 -13.71 -22.67
CA ILE A 20 8.29 -12.30 -22.27
C ILE A 20 7.44 -12.15 -21.01
N ASN A 21 6.27 -12.79 -20.94
CA ASN A 21 5.42 -12.72 -19.75
C ASN A 21 6.12 -13.33 -18.53
N MET A 22 6.84 -14.44 -18.69
CA MET A 22 7.66 -15.04 -17.63
C MET A 22 8.81 -14.12 -17.22
N ALA A 23 9.50 -13.49 -18.16
CA ALA A 23 10.55 -12.52 -17.90
C ALA A 23 10.01 -11.27 -17.16
N LEU A 24 8.82 -10.79 -17.52
CA LEU A 24 8.16 -9.68 -16.84
C LEU A 24 7.74 -10.04 -15.42
N ILE A 25 7.12 -11.22 -15.23
CA ILE A 25 6.72 -11.71 -13.91
C ILE A 25 7.95 -11.87 -13.02
N THR A 26 9.00 -12.52 -13.49
CA THR A 26 10.23 -12.73 -12.73
C THR A 26 10.94 -11.42 -12.38
N ASN A 27 10.97 -10.46 -13.30
CA ASN A 27 11.52 -9.12 -13.02
C ASN A 27 10.69 -8.41 -11.93
N SER A 28 9.36 -8.42 -12.05
CA SER A 28 8.47 -7.82 -11.05
C SER A 28 8.64 -8.47 -9.67
N ALA A 29 8.78 -9.80 -9.61
CA ALA A 29 9.04 -10.53 -8.39
C ALA A 29 10.39 -10.17 -7.75
N GLN A 30 11.45 -9.99 -8.56
CA GLN A 30 12.77 -9.56 -8.06
C GLN A 30 12.73 -8.15 -7.47
N ILE A 31 12.00 -7.22 -8.10
CA ILE A 31 11.81 -5.86 -7.58
C ILE A 31 11.05 -5.90 -6.25
N GLU A 32 9.99 -6.68 -6.16
CA GLU A 32 9.20 -6.86 -4.94
C GLU A 32 10.02 -7.51 -3.82
N GLU A 33 10.84 -8.51 -4.14
CA GLU A 33 11.75 -9.16 -3.20
C GLU A 33 12.81 -8.19 -2.67
N ALA A 34 13.41 -7.38 -3.54
CA ALA A 34 14.39 -6.36 -3.15
C ALA A 34 13.76 -5.30 -2.22
N ALA A 35 12.56 -4.83 -2.54
CA ALA A 35 11.82 -3.90 -1.69
C ALA A 35 11.47 -4.53 -0.32
N SER A 36 11.03 -5.79 -0.31
CA SER A 36 10.74 -6.54 0.92
C SER A 36 11.99 -6.70 1.81
N LYS A 37 13.17 -6.97 1.22
CA LYS A 37 14.44 -7.04 1.94
C LYS A 37 14.80 -5.72 2.62
N VAL A 38 14.60 -4.59 1.94
CA VAL A 38 14.82 -3.26 2.52
C VAL A 38 13.86 -3.02 3.69
N ILE A 39 12.57 -3.33 3.53
CA ILE A 39 11.57 -3.17 4.59
C ILE A 39 11.91 -4.04 5.80
N LEU A 40 12.32 -5.29 5.59
CA LEU A 40 12.75 -6.19 6.67
C LEU A 40 14.00 -5.68 7.36
N ALA A 41 14.96 -5.09 6.62
CA ALA A 41 16.15 -4.48 7.18
C ALA A 41 15.81 -3.23 8.01
N GLU A 42 14.90 -2.38 7.54
CA GLU A 42 14.39 -1.21 8.28
C GLU A 42 13.67 -1.64 9.57
N ALA A 43 12.80 -2.63 9.48
CA ALA A 43 12.03 -3.16 10.61
C ALA A 43 12.90 -3.87 11.66
N LYS A 44 13.98 -4.54 11.23
CA LYS A 44 14.96 -5.20 12.12
C LYS A 44 16.09 -4.28 12.57
N SER A 45 16.12 -3.02 12.12
CA SER A 45 17.18 -2.10 12.48
C SER A 45 17.20 -1.83 14.00
N GLU A 46 18.40 -1.68 14.57
CA GLU A 46 18.57 -1.34 15.99
C GLU A 46 18.06 0.08 16.31
N HIS A 47 17.89 0.92 15.27
CA HIS A 47 17.36 2.26 15.39
C HIS A 47 15.83 2.26 15.45
N LYS A 48 15.29 2.48 16.65
CA LYS A 48 13.84 2.51 16.92
C LYS A 48 13.05 3.45 16.00
N ILE A 49 13.63 4.58 15.60
CA ILE A 49 12.97 5.53 14.69
C ILE A 49 12.77 4.89 13.31
N THR A 50 13.81 4.24 12.77
CA THR A 50 13.78 3.57 11.45
C THR A 50 12.90 2.33 11.44
N ALA A 51 12.73 1.65 12.57
CA ALA A 51 11.80 0.52 12.67
C ALA A 51 10.33 0.96 12.82
N THR A 52 10.06 2.11 13.46
CA THR A 52 8.71 2.50 13.90
C THR A 52 8.05 3.58 13.02
N TRP A 53 8.79 4.26 12.14
CA TRP A 53 8.22 5.34 11.33
C TRP A 53 7.05 4.90 10.44
N ARG A 54 7.07 3.68 9.87
CA ARG A 54 5.97 3.13 9.06
C ARG A 54 4.67 2.98 9.89
N PRO A 55 4.69 2.29 11.05
CA PRO A 55 3.56 2.30 11.98
C PRO A 55 3.10 3.71 12.39
N ILE A 56 4.04 4.62 12.68
CA ILE A 56 3.70 5.99 13.08
C ILE A 56 2.95 6.70 11.96
N LEU A 57 3.41 6.62 10.71
CA LEU A 57 2.71 7.18 9.57
C LEU A 57 1.28 6.62 9.44
N MET A 58 1.11 5.31 9.60
CA MET A 58 -0.22 4.68 9.55
C MET A 58 -1.13 5.16 10.69
N LEU A 59 -0.59 5.31 11.90
CA LEU A 59 -1.33 5.86 13.04
C LEU A 59 -1.70 7.33 12.82
N THR A 60 -0.80 8.15 12.27
CA THR A 60 -1.09 9.54 11.93
C THR A 60 -2.18 9.66 10.88
N ILE A 61 -2.12 8.87 9.79
CA ILE A 61 -3.16 8.84 8.76
C ILE A 61 -4.50 8.40 9.36
N THR A 62 -4.51 7.35 10.18
CA THR A 62 -5.73 6.86 10.85
C THR A 62 -6.30 7.90 11.80
N ALA A 63 -5.44 8.63 12.53
CA ALA A 63 -5.86 9.72 13.42
C ALA A 63 -6.46 10.88 12.65
N ILE A 64 -5.91 11.25 11.48
CA ILE A 64 -6.47 12.30 10.61
C ILE A 64 -7.86 11.89 10.11
N VAL A 65 -8.01 10.66 9.63
CA VAL A 65 -9.30 10.13 9.16
C VAL A 65 -10.31 10.05 10.31
N GLY A 66 -9.89 9.55 11.47
CA GLY A 66 -10.73 9.48 12.67
C GLY A 66 -11.14 10.86 13.18
N TRP A 67 -10.24 11.85 13.16
CA TRP A 67 -10.58 13.23 13.45
C TRP A 67 -11.64 13.74 12.47
N ASN A 68 -11.43 13.55 11.17
CA ASN A 68 -12.29 14.13 10.15
C ASN A 68 -13.70 13.52 10.09
N PHE A 69 -13.82 12.21 10.27
CA PHE A 69 -15.08 11.48 10.08
C PHE A 69 -15.80 11.14 11.39
N LEU A 70 -15.11 11.11 12.54
CA LEU A 70 -15.74 10.82 13.83
C LEU A 70 -15.75 12.05 14.72
N LEU A 71 -14.59 12.63 15.02
CA LEU A 71 -14.50 13.71 16.01
C LEU A 71 -15.08 15.02 15.49
N ALA A 72 -14.78 15.41 14.25
CA ALA A 72 -15.24 16.67 13.66
C ALA A 72 -16.79 16.75 13.57
N PRO A 73 -17.53 15.73 13.06
CA PRO A 73 -18.99 15.79 13.05
C PRO A 73 -19.61 15.76 14.45
N LEU A 74 -19.04 14.99 15.39
CA LEU A 74 -19.53 14.92 16.76
C LEU A 74 -19.30 16.23 17.52
N THR A 75 -18.14 16.86 17.33
CA THR A 75 -17.82 18.16 17.93
C THR A 75 -18.61 19.28 17.28
N GLU A 76 -18.82 19.24 15.96
CA GLU A 76 -19.74 20.14 15.25
C GLU A 76 -21.14 20.10 15.85
N LEU A 77 -21.70 18.89 16.03
CA LEU A 77 -23.01 18.70 16.64
C LEU A 77 -23.05 19.18 18.09
N GLY A 78 -22.01 18.88 18.88
CA GLY A 78 -21.90 19.36 20.25
C GLY A 78 -21.87 20.89 20.33
N VAL A 79 -21.04 21.54 19.51
CA VAL A 79 -20.96 23.01 19.45
C VAL A 79 -22.28 23.61 18.98
N GLU A 80 -22.96 22.99 18.01
CA GLU A 80 -24.28 23.46 17.56
C GLU A 80 -25.33 23.39 18.68
N ILE A 81 -25.38 22.30 19.44
CA ILE A 81 -26.31 22.14 20.57
C ILE A 81 -26.03 23.13 21.70
N PHE A 82 -24.75 23.37 22.03
CA PHE A 82 -24.37 24.21 23.18
C PHE A 82 -24.24 25.70 22.86
N MET A 83 -23.77 26.07 21.66
CA MET A 83 -23.50 27.46 21.25
C MET A 83 -24.47 27.98 20.18
N GLY A 84 -25.37 27.15 19.66
CA GLY A 84 -26.40 27.54 18.69
C GLY A 84 -25.88 27.88 17.29
N HIS A 85 -24.59 27.69 17.03
CA HIS A 85 -23.94 27.99 15.74
C HIS A 85 -23.09 26.82 15.31
N ARG A 86 -23.12 26.51 14.00
CA ARG A 86 -22.30 25.44 13.43
C ARG A 86 -20.93 25.98 13.02
N ILE A 87 -19.87 25.38 13.55
CA ILE A 87 -18.48 25.69 13.19
C ILE A 87 -17.93 24.52 12.39
N PRO A 88 -17.65 24.65 11.08
CA PRO A 88 -17.09 23.54 10.31
C PRO A 88 -15.68 23.22 10.81
N LEU A 89 -15.51 22.02 11.39
CA LEU A 89 -14.23 21.47 11.88
C LEU A 89 -13.68 20.38 10.95
N THR A 90 -14.45 20.02 9.92
CA THR A 90 -14.03 19.10 8.86
C THR A 90 -12.98 19.75 7.95
N ILE A 91 -11.92 19.00 7.70
CA ILE A 91 -10.81 19.36 6.80
C ILE A 91 -11.03 18.62 5.47
N PRO A 92 -10.99 19.28 4.30
CA PRO A 92 -11.05 18.58 3.03
C PRO A 92 -9.83 17.66 2.88
N LEU A 93 -10.06 16.36 2.85
CA LEU A 93 -9.01 15.37 2.67
C LEU A 93 -8.73 15.17 1.17
N PRO A 94 -7.46 15.20 0.72
CA PRO A 94 -7.11 14.96 -0.67
C PRO A 94 -7.29 13.50 -1.05
N ASP A 95 -7.73 13.22 -2.28
CA ASP A 95 -7.98 11.85 -2.75
C ASP A 95 -6.72 10.96 -2.72
N GLN A 96 -5.53 11.56 -2.86
CA GLN A 96 -4.26 10.85 -2.75
C GLN A 96 -4.04 10.22 -1.37
N LEU A 97 -4.69 10.72 -0.31
CA LEU A 97 -4.62 10.13 1.02
C LEU A 97 -5.19 8.70 1.02
N TRP A 98 -6.27 8.47 0.28
CA TRP A 98 -6.89 7.15 0.16
C TRP A 98 -5.98 6.17 -0.58
N ASN A 99 -5.27 6.64 -1.62
CA ASN A 99 -4.26 5.84 -2.31
C ASN A 99 -3.12 5.45 -1.36
N LEU A 100 -2.65 6.38 -0.54
CA LEU A 100 -1.62 6.11 0.46
C LEU A 100 -2.09 5.08 1.50
N LEU A 101 -3.36 5.16 1.92
CA LEU A 101 -3.97 4.23 2.86
C LEU A 101 -4.11 2.82 2.25
N MET A 102 -4.53 2.73 0.98
CA MET A 102 -4.59 1.46 0.24
C MET A 102 -3.21 0.84 0.03
N ILE A 103 -2.18 1.64 -0.27
CA ILE A 103 -0.80 1.16 -0.38
C ILE A 103 -0.30 0.70 0.99
N GLY A 104 -0.59 1.45 2.06
CA GLY A 104 -0.23 1.09 3.42
C GLY A 104 -0.86 -0.23 3.86
N VAL A 105 -2.18 -0.34 3.81
CA VAL A 105 -2.92 -1.56 4.22
C VAL A 105 -2.66 -2.72 3.25
N GLY A 106 -2.70 -2.46 1.94
CA GLY A 106 -2.44 -3.46 0.89
C GLY A 106 -1.01 -4.01 0.96
N GLY A 107 -0.01 -3.17 1.23
CA GLY A 107 1.37 -3.58 1.41
C GLY A 107 1.58 -4.48 2.63
N TYR A 108 0.90 -4.20 3.76
CA TYR A 108 0.94 -5.09 4.94
C TYR A 108 0.23 -6.41 4.70
N VAL A 109 -0.90 -6.41 3.97
CA VAL A 109 -1.67 -7.64 3.68
C VAL A 109 -0.92 -8.56 2.70
N VAL A 110 -0.26 -7.98 1.69
CA VAL A 110 0.62 -8.74 0.77
C VAL A 110 1.87 -9.23 1.49
N GLY A 111 2.51 -8.38 2.31
CA GLY A 111 3.70 -8.76 3.10
C GLY A 111 3.43 -9.92 4.06
N ARG A 112 2.32 -9.89 4.81
CA ARG A 112 1.92 -10.99 5.71
C ARG A 112 1.46 -12.25 4.97
N SER A 113 0.87 -12.11 3.78
CA SER A 113 0.52 -13.25 2.94
C SER A 113 1.77 -13.92 2.38
N GLY A 114 2.76 -13.13 1.94
CA GLY A 114 4.06 -13.62 1.51
C GLY A 114 4.81 -14.35 2.63
N GLU A 115 4.84 -13.78 3.85
CA GLU A 115 5.46 -14.41 5.03
C GLU A 115 4.83 -15.78 5.35
N LYS A 116 3.48 -15.87 5.31
CA LYS A 116 2.77 -17.14 5.51
C LYS A 116 2.99 -18.18 4.41
N ILE A 117 3.14 -17.75 3.16
CA ILE A 117 3.42 -18.66 2.04
C ILE A 117 4.85 -19.20 2.14
N ALA A 118 5.82 -18.34 2.45
CA ALA A 118 7.21 -18.73 2.66
C ALA A 118 7.36 -19.73 3.82
N ASP A 119 6.67 -19.50 4.95
CA ASP A 119 6.68 -20.44 6.09
C ASP A 119 6.02 -21.79 5.76
N LYS A 120 5.00 -21.79 4.91
CA LYS A 120 4.37 -23.04 4.44
C LYS A 120 5.23 -23.82 3.47
N MET A 121 6.04 -23.16 2.65
CA MET A 121 6.96 -23.83 1.70
C MET A 121 8.20 -24.41 2.37
N LYS A 122 8.54 -23.94 3.57
CA LYS A 122 9.69 -24.41 4.35
C LYS A 122 9.37 -25.61 5.25
N LYS A 123 8.10 -26.03 5.33
CA LYS A 123 7.60 -27.21 6.05
C LYS A 123 7.33 -28.34 5.07
#